data_AF-A0A0B8NND0-F1
#
_entry.id   AF-A0A0B8NND0-F1
#
_cell.length_a   1.000
_cell.length_b   1.000
_cell.length_c   1.000
_cell.angle_alpha   90.00
_cell.angle_beta   90.00
_cell.angle_gamma   90.00
#
_symmetry.space_group_name_H-M   'P 1'
#
loop_
_entity.id
_entity.type
_entity.pdbx_description
1 polymer ?
#
loop_
_entity_poly.entity_id
_entity_poly.type
_entity_poly.pdbx_seq_one_letter_code
_entity_poly.pdbx_strand_id
1 'polypeptide(L)' 'MGKQEYQRQQRLNNLNAQIASLDDQISHEKDAKKAKQLREQRKDLAHERSQLLNPDVNMNINFKF' A
#
# COMPACT_ATOMS: atom_id res chain seq x y z
N MET A 1 3.33 5.87 -24.73
CA MET A 1 3.31 5.19 -23.42
C MET A 1 3.68 3.73 -23.64
N GLY A 2 4.76 3.26 -23.00
CA GLY A 2 5.22 1.87 -23.15
C GLY A 2 4.32 0.89 -22.37
N LYS A 3 4.27 -0.37 -22.81
CA LYS A 3 3.50 -1.47 -22.17
C LYS A 3 3.77 -1.60 -20.67
N GLN A 4 5.02 -1.37 -20.24
CA GLN A 4 5.43 -1.42 -18.83
C GLN A 4 4.82 -0.28 -18.01
N GLU A 5 4.78 0.93 -18.56
CA GLU A 5 4.19 2.09 -17.88
C GLU A 5 2.68 1.95 -17.72
N TYR A 6 2.01 1.38 -18.72
CA TYR A 6 0.59 1.05 -18.63
C TYR A 6 0.30 0.02 -17.52
N GLN A 7 1.09 -1.07 -17.45
CA GLN A 7 0.96 -2.09 -16.41
C GLN A 7 1.22 -1.51 -15.01
N ARG A 8 2.25 -0.65 -14.88
CA ARG A 8 2.56 0.08 -13.66
C ARG A 8 1.39 0.96 -13.22
N GLN A 9 0.78 1.70 -14.14
CA GLN A 9 -0.38 2.55 -13.86
C GLN A 9 -1.59 1.73 -13.40
N GLN A 10 -1.87 0.60 -14.07
CA GLN A 10 -2.94 -0.32 -13.66
C GLN A 10 -2.74 -0.86 -12.24
N ARG A 11 -1.50 -1.28 -11.92
CA ARG A 11 -1.17 -1.77 -10.58
C ARG A 11 -1.32 -0.67 -9.52
N LEU A 12 -0.83 0.54 -9.80
CA LEU A 12 -1.01 1.70 -8.92
C LEU A 12 -2.48 2.02 -8.65
N ASN A 13 -3.34 1.97 -9.68
CA ASN A 13 -4.77 2.19 -9.53
C ASN A 13 -5.42 1.13 -8.64
N ASN A 14 -5.03 -0.14 -8.82
CA ASN A 14 -5.53 -1.24 -8.00
C ASN A 14 -5.10 -1.09 -6.53
N LEU A 15 -3.83 -0.75 -6.28
CA LEU A 15 -3.33 -0.47 -4.93
C LEU A 15 -4.05 0.71 -4.27
N ASN A 16 -4.30 1.79 -5.01
CA ASN A 16 -5.04 2.93 -4.48
C ASN A 16 -6.46 2.53 -4.05
N ALA A 17 -7.15 1.70 -4.85
CA ALA A 17 -8.49 1.22 -4.51
C ALA A 17 -8.49 0.33 -3.26
N GLN A 18 -7.52 -0.58 -3.15
CA GLN A 18 -7.38 -1.44 -1.96
C GLN A 18 -7.05 -0.64 -0.69
N ILE A 19 -6.13 0.33 -0.79
CA ILE A 19 -5.79 1.22 0.34
C ILE A 19 -7.01 2.02 0.78
N ALA A 20 -7.77 2.60 -0.16
CA ALA A 20 -8.99 3.34 0.16
C ALA A 20 -10.04 2.46 0.86
N SER A 21 -10.21 1.21 0.42
CA SER A 21 -11.11 0.25 1.07
C SER A 21 -10.64 -0.10 2.49
N LEU A 22 -9.34 -0.27 2.70
CA LEU A 22 -8.79 -0.52 4.04
C LEU A 22 -8.93 0.71 4.94
N ASP A 23 -8.72 1.92 4.43
CA ASP A 23 -8.93 3.16 5.19
C ASP A 23 -10.39 3.28 5.67
N ASP A 24 -11.36 2.95 4.81
CA ASP A 24 -12.77 2.91 5.19
C ASP A 24 -13.05 1.84 6.28
N GLN A 25 -12.53 0.63 6.11
CA GLN A 25 -12.68 -0.44 7.09
C GLN A 25 -12.04 -0.07 8.44
N ILE A 26 -10.85 0.54 8.44
CA ILE A 26 -10.16 1.00 9.65
C ILE A 26 -10.98 2.09 10.36
N SER A 27 -11.61 2.99 9.59
CA SER A 27 -12.42 4.08 10.16
C SER A 27 -13.69 3.59 10.85
N HIS A 28 -14.22 2.44 10.43
CA HIS A 28 -15.44 1.84 10.98
C HIS A 28 -15.18 0.68 11.97
N GLU A 29 -13.95 0.16 12.02
CA GLU A 29 -13.59 -0.97 12.88
C GLU A 29 -13.42 -0.52 14.35
N LYS A 30 -14.19 -1.16 15.24
CA LYS A 30 -14.18 -0.88 16.68
C LYS A 30 -13.25 -1.83 17.43
N ASP A 31 -12.93 -2.99 16.86
CA ASP A 31 -12.00 -3.93 17.48
C ASP A 31 -10.54 -3.50 17.25
N ALA A 32 -9.80 -3.28 18.34
CA ALA A 32 -8.43 -2.79 18.28
C ALA A 32 -7.46 -3.79 17.62
N LYS A 33 -7.68 -5.11 17.76
CA LYS A 33 -6.82 -6.12 17.13
C LYS A 33 -7.05 -6.15 15.63
N LYS A 34 -8.30 -6.13 15.19
CA LYS A 34 -8.69 -6.12 13.79
C LYS A 34 -8.30 -4.81 13.10
N ALA A 35 -8.48 -3.67 13.77
CA ALA A 35 -7.98 -2.38 13.30
C ALA A 35 -6.44 -2.37 13.14
N LYS A 36 -5.71 -3.04 14.04
CA LYS A 36 -4.25 -3.21 13.90
C LYS A 36 -3.90 -4.03 12.66
N GLN A 37 -4.55 -5.18 12.45
CA GLN A 37 -4.32 -6.03 11.28
C GLN A 37 -4.60 -5.29 9.96
N LEU A 38 -5.71 -4.54 9.90
CA LEU A 38 -6.06 -3.73 8.72
C LEU A 38 -5.01 -2.63 8.46
N ARG A 39 -4.46 -2.01 9.52
CA ARG A 39 -3.38 -1.02 9.40
C ARG A 39 -2.08 -1.64 8.92
N GLU A 40 -1.75 -2.86 9.34
CA GLU A 40 -0.58 -3.60 8.84
C GLU A 40 -0.74 -3.89 7.35
N GLN A 41 -1.89 -4.46 6.93
CA GLN A 41 -2.20 -4.67 5.51
C GLN A 41 -2.12 -3.39 4.69
N ARG A 42 -2.64 -2.27 5.22
CA ARG A 42 -2.57 -0.95 4.57
C ARG A 42 -1.12 -0.51 4.37
N LYS A 43 -0.24 -0.73 5.36
CA LYS A 43 1.18 -0.39 5.27
C LYS A 43 1.89 -1.19 4.18
N ASP A 44 1.64 -2.49 4.07
CA ASP A 44 2.21 -3.33 3.02
C ASP A 44 1.81 -2.83 1.62
N LEU A 45 0.53 -2.53 1.41
CA LEU A 45 0.06 -1.98 0.13
C LEU A 45 0.64 -0.59 -0.17
N ALA A 46 0.77 0.27 0.85
CA ALA A 46 1.40 1.58 0.70
C ALA A 46 2.90 1.47 0.39
N HIS A 47 3.57 0.45 0.93
CA HIS A 47 4.95 0.14 0.61
C HIS A 47 5.09 -0.31 -0.85
N GLU A 48 4.26 -1.25 -1.31
CA GLU A 48 4.25 -1.69 -2.72
C GLU A 48 3.96 -0.51 -3.67
N ARG A 49 3.00 0.34 -3.33
CA ARG A 49 2.69 1.56 -4.09
C ARG A 49 3.90 2.48 -4.18
N SER A 50 4.61 2.66 -3.08
CA SER A 50 5.81 3.51 -3.02
C SER A 50 6.94 2.96 -3.91
N GLN A 51 7.16 1.64 -3.88
CA GLN A 51 8.14 0.98 -4.76
C GLN A 51 7.78 1.16 -6.24
N LEU A 52 6.49 1.04 -6.57
CA LEU A 52 6.03 1.28 -7.92
C LEU A 52 6.15 2.74 -8.32
N LEU A 53 5.99 3.72 -7.43
CA LEU A 53 6.15 5.15 -7.76
C LEU A 53 7.61 5.57 -7.90
N ASN A 54 8.51 4.95 -7.13
CA ASN A 54 9.92 5.29 -7.08
C ASN A 54 10.78 4.02 -7.21
N PRO A 55 10.90 3.42 -8.40
CA PRO A 55 11.63 2.17 -8.60
C PRO A 55 13.13 2.28 -8.24
N ASP A 56 13.70 3.49 -8.25
CA ASP A 56 15.09 3.76 -7.86
C ASP A 56 15.29 3.83 -6.34
N VAL A 57 14.22 4.08 -5.58
CA VAL A 57 14.28 4.26 -4.14
C VAL A 57 13.87 2.95 -3.48
N ASN A 58 14.73 1.94 -3.65
CA ASN A 58 14.67 0.70 -2.91
C ASN A 58 15.02 1.01 -1.44
N MET A 59 14.09 1.63 -0.69
CA MET A 59 14.28 1.95 0.72
C MET A 59 14.31 0.63 1.49
N ASN A 60 15.51 0.10 1.65
CA ASN A 60 15.88 -0.86 2.67
C ASN A 60 15.74 -0.17 4.03
N ILE A 61 14.50 0.06 4.49
CA ILE A 61 14.23 0.61 5.82
C ILE A 61 14.43 -0.51 6.83
N ASN A 62 15.69 -0.82 7.08
CA ASN A 62 16.12 -1.71 8.15
C ASN A 62 15.96 -0.94 9.48
N PHE A 63 14.76 -0.97 10.07
CA PHE A 63 14.57 -0.48 11.44
C PHE A 63 15.29 -1.43 12.40
N LYS A 64 16.55 -1.11 12.74
CA LYS A 64 17.24 -1.71 13.88
C LYS A 64 16.65 -1.13 15.17
N PHE A 65 16.27 -2.05 16.06
CA PHE A 65 15.66 -1.91 17.39
C PHE A 65 16.34 -0.87 18.29
#